data_AF-A0A432IZ81-F1
#
_entry.id   AF-A0A432IZ81-F1
#
_cell.length_a   1.000
_cell.length_b   1.000
_cell.length_c   1.000
_cell.angle_alpha   90.00
_cell.angle_beta   90.00
_cell.angle_gamma   90.00
#
_symmetry.space_group_name_H-M   'P 1'
#
loop_
_entity.id
_entity.type
_entity.pdbx_description
1 polymer ?
#
loop_
_entity_poly.entity_id
_entity_poly.type
_entity_poly.pdbx_seq_one_letter_code
_entity_poly.pdbx_strand_id
1 'polypeptide(L)'
;MTLTPDYLAAAEALLGAPSHLRTKTASARQLHAQVRAFLPRSRKASKDLRKTWQRSQIVGERNLAEVQLLAATATDLAIAQRLFVNESSAQMREESSAITTTILRGLTNPEMLLRPTRVMPHYRGADHDLLAAVYQVLTSIEEDAIETTSDAITSAMTLNAAILKEAAEITGVDLKKWKKEARIEELMAFLIEAWEKLSILVGAENISRAQEIGSEATEKLREKVAVTKYVNHFLKTDEIYQETRNLLAAYTGSDKALAKLSPQIRDLEGSFSGRNKLVALIVRLLALLKLAPPIRTSPFGPIGIGSAYLLVIGYELYTAHDHVDSDKFPFFDRVQGVHTLVEQTLKPKK
;
A
#
# COMPACT_ATOMS: atom_id res chain seq x y z
N MET A 1 5.49 7.97 17.56
CA MET A 1 4.20 7.98 18.30
C MET A 1 3.44 6.73 17.89
N THR A 2 3.03 5.88 18.83
CA THR A 2 2.30 4.64 18.53
C THR A 2 0.79 4.88 18.51
N LEU A 3 0.05 4.02 17.80
CA LEU A 3 -1.41 3.98 17.90
C LEU A 3 -1.85 3.83 19.36
N THR A 4 -2.98 4.45 19.72
CA THR A 4 -3.47 4.38 21.10
C THR A 4 -3.84 2.93 21.47
N PRO A 5 -3.61 2.49 22.72
CA PRO A 5 -4.04 1.17 23.17
C PRO A 5 -5.53 0.92 22.94
N ASP A 6 -6.36 1.97 23.09
CA ASP A 6 -7.81 1.92 22.82
C ASP A 6 -8.14 1.63 21.34
N TYR A 7 -7.37 2.19 20.39
CA TYR A 7 -7.56 1.88 18.97
C TYR A 7 -7.19 0.42 18.67
N LEU A 8 -6.04 -0.03 19.19
CA LEU A 8 -5.54 -1.39 18.99
C LEU A 8 -6.49 -2.44 19.56
N ALA A 9 -6.92 -2.27 20.80
CA ALA A 9 -7.88 -3.17 21.45
C ALA A 9 -9.22 -3.21 20.71
N ALA A 10 -9.70 -2.08 20.21
CA ALA A 10 -10.95 -2.03 19.46
C ALA A 10 -10.83 -2.67 18.07
N ALA A 11 -9.69 -2.50 17.39
CA ALA A 11 -9.40 -3.16 16.11
C ALA A 11 -9.27 -4.68 16.32
N GLU A 12 -8.54 -5.13 17.34
CA GLU A 12 -8.42 -6.55 17.68
C GLU A 12 -9.78 -7.17 18.02
N ALA A 13 -10.61 -6.50 18.82
CA ALA A 13 -11.97 -6.98 19.11
C ALA A 13 -12.82 -7.10 17.84
N LEU A 14 -12.73 -6.13 16.92
CA LEU A 14 -13.52 -6.12 15.69
C LEU A 14 -12.99 -7.03 14.59
N LEU A 15 -11.71 -7.40 14.60
CA LEU A 15 -11.11 -8.31 13.61
C LEU A 15 -11.04 -9.75 14.15
N GLY A 16 -10.66 -9.93 15.41
CA GLY A 16 -10.46 -11.22 16.07
C GLY A 16 -11.74 -11.90 16.58
N ALA A 17 -12.88 -11.22 16.66
CA ALA A 17 -14.13 -11.84 17.10
C ALA A 17 -14.48 -13.06 16.23
N PRO A 18 -14.57 -14.28 16.81
CA PRO A 18 -14.89 -15.48 16.05
C PRO A 18 -16.27 -15.39 15.40
N SER A 19 -16.38 -15.75 14.13
CA SER A 19 -17.64 -15.68 13.39
C SER A 19 -18.72 -16.64 13.90
N HIS A 20 -18.35 -17.70 14.62
CA HIS A 20 -19.30 -18.67 15.19
C HIS A 20 -20.12 -18.12 16.39
N LEU A 21 -19.71 -16.99 16.99
CA LEU A 21 -20.50 -16.32 18.03
C LEU A 21 -21.67 -15.48 17.46
N ARG A 22 -21.89 -15.49 16.14
CA ARG A 22 -22.82 -14.58 15.44
C ARG A 22 -24.22 -15.13 15.13
N THR A 23 -24.61 -16.29 15.67
CA THR A 23 -25.89 -16.94 15.30
C THR A 23 -27.15 -16.41 16.00
N LYS A 24 -27.12 -15.23 16.65
CA LYS A 24 -28.32 -14.60 17.25
C LYS A 24 -28.46 -13.17 16.79
N THR A 25 -29.67 -12.71 16.46
CA THR A 25 -29.99 -11.32 16.06
C THR A 25 -29.45 -10.25 17.02
N ALA A 26 -29.25 -10.60 18.30
CA ALA A 26 -28.57 -9.78 19.30
C ALA A 26 -27.10 -9.48 18.95
N SER A 27 -26.36 -10.41 18.31
CA SER A 27 -24.97 -10.22 17.92
C SER A 27 -24.81 -9.25 16.74
N ALA A 28 -25.80 -9.15 15.84
CA ALA A 28 -25.75 -8.21 14.72
C ALA A 28 -25.87 -6.75 15.21
N ARG A 29 -26.85 -6.45 16.08
CA ARG A 29 -26.98 -5.10 16.68
C ARG A 29 -25.74 -4.71 17.48
N GLN A 30 -25.18 -5.66 18.23
CA GLN A 30 -23.96 -5.43 19.00
C GLN A 30 -22.76 -5.15 18.09
N LEU A 31 -22.61 -5.88 16.99
CA LEU A 31 -21.57 -5.62 15.99
C LEU A 31 -21.71 -4.23 15.38
N HIS A 32 -22.90 -3.84 14.92
CA HIS A 32 -23.14 -2.50 14.40
C HIS A 32 -22.80 -1.40 15.41
N ALA A 33 -23.17 -1.59 16.69
CA ALA A 33 -22.83 -0.64 17.75
C ALA A 33 -21.31 -0.53 17.96
N GLN A 34 -20.59 -1.66 17.97
CA GLN A 34 -19.13 -1.67 18.09
C GLN A 34 -18.44 -1.01 16.90
N VAL A 35 -18.90 -1.31 15.69
CA VAL A 35 -18.39 -0.75 14.43
C VAL A 35 -18.61 0.76 14.38
N ARG A 36 -19.81 1.23 14.76
CA ARG A 36 -20.10 2.66 14.87
C ARG A 36 -19.23 3.36 15.91
N ALA A 37 -18.99 2.72 17.06
CA ALA A 37 -18.11 3.23 18.10
C ALA A 37 -16.63 3.25 17.69
N PHE A 38 -16.22 2.41 16.73
CA PHE A 38 -14.86 2.36 16.22
C PHE A 38 -14.53 3.48 15.22
N LEU A 39 -15.50 3.94 14.43
CA LEU A 39 -15.27 4.94 13.38
C LEU A 39 -14.59 6.24 13.90
N PRO A 40 -15.00 6.86 15.02
CA PRO A 40 -14.28 8.01 15.58
C PRO A 40 -12.83 7.71 15.97
N ARG A 41 -12.54 6.47 16.42
CA ARG A 41 -11.18 6.01 16.74
C ARG A 41 -10.33 5.90 15.48
N SER A 42 -10.88 5.33 14.41
CA SER A 42 -10.20 5.26 13.10
C SER A 42 -9.85 6.64 12.55
N ARG A 43 -10.78 7.60 12.64
CA ARG A 43 -10.53 9.01 12.27
C ARG A 43 -9.41 9.64 13.09
N LYS A 44 -9.41 9.40 14.41
CA LYS A 44 -8.38 9.92 15.31
C LYS A 44 -7.02 9.31 14.98
N ALA A 45 -6.96 7.99 14.80
CA ALA A 45 -5.75 7.27 14.40
C ALA A 45 -5.17 7.83 13.08
N SER A 46 -6.00 8.05 12.07
CA SER A 46 -5.59 8.67 10.80
C SER A 46 -4.94 10.04 11.00
N LYS A 47 -5.57 10.91 11.82
CA LYS A 47 -5.03 12.25 12.13
C LYS A 47 -3.70 12.20 12.88
N ASP A 48 -3.58 11.30 13.86
CA ASP A 48 -2.37 11.19 14.69
C ASP A 48 -1.21 10.58 13.90
N LEU A 49 -1.49 9.56 13.08
CA LEU A 49 -0.51 8.97 12.16
C LEU A 49 -0.08 9.97 11.09
N ARG A 50 -1.00 10.72 10.48
CA ARG A 50 -0.68 11.79 9.52
C ARG A 50 0.28 12.81 10.13
N LYS A 51 0.01 13.28 11.35
CA LYS A 51 0.91 14.23 12.04
C LYS A 51 2.30 13.65 12.22
N THR A 52 2.39 12.37 12.60
CA THR A 52 3.67 11.68 12.79
C THR A 52 4.43 11.57 11.46
N TRP A 53 3.74 11.11 10.42
CA TRP A 53 4.28 10.95 9.07
C TRP A 53 4.77 12.28 8.48
N GLN A 54 4.02 13.37 8.63
CA GLN A 54 4.37 14.69 8.08
C GLN A 54 5.45 15.42 8.88
N ARG A 55 5.51 15.23 10.21
CA ARG A 55 6.41 16.02 11.09
C ARG A 55 7.73 15.34 11.39
N SER A 56 7.79 14.01 11.29
CA SER A 56 9.02 13.31 11.64
C SER A 56 10.11 13.61 10.61
N GLN A 57 11.27 14.01 11.12
CA GLN A 57 12.51 14.15 10.34
C GLN A 57 13.27 12.81 10.28
N ILE A 58 12.82 11.79 11.03
CA ILE A 58 13.46 10.48 11.10
C ILE A 58 12.77 9.55 10.11
N VAL A 59 13.50 9.13 9.07
CA VAL A 59 12.99 8.23 8.01
C VAL A 59 12.32 6.99 8.59
N GLY A 60 12.93 6.36 9.59
CA GLY A 60 12.37 5.19 10.27
C GLY A 60 10.99 5.44 10.88
N GLU A 61 10.78 6.57 11.55
CA GLU A 61 9.47 6.89 12.13
C GLU A 61 8.41 7.18 11.06
N ARG A 62 8.79 7.82 9.95
CA ARG A 62 7.89 8.01 8.80
C ARG A 62 7.47 6.66 8.22
N ASN A 63 8.42 5.75 8.02
CA ASN A 63 8.16 4.40 7.50
C ASN A 63 7.20 3.61 8.39
N LEU A 64 7.38 3.67 9.71
CA LEU A 64 6.48 3.00 10.66
C LEU A 64 5.07 3.61 10.62
N ALA A 65 4.96 4.95 10.58
CA ALA A 65 3.68 5.63 10.47
C ALA A 65 2.95 5.29 9.15
N GLU A 66 3.70 5.13 8.06
CA GLU A 66 3.18 4.74 6.76
C GLU A 66 2.62 3.31 6.77
N VAL A 67 3.36 2.33 7.31
CA VAL A 67 2.88 0.96 7.48
C VAL A 67 1.64 0.91 8.37
N GLN A 68 1.61 1.70 9.45
CA GLN A 68 0.43 1.80 10.32
C GLN A 68 -0.77 2.44 9.61
N LEU A 69 -0.57 3.41 8.72
CA LEU A 69 -1.63 4.00 7.89
C LEU A 69 -2.19 2.98 6.90
N LEU A 70 -1.34 2.20 6.23
CA LEU A 70 -1.76 1.10 5.37
C LEU A 70 -2.55 0.04 6.15
N ALA A 71 -2.06 -0.38 7.32
CA ALA A 71 -2.75 -1.34 8.18
C ALA A 71 -4.07 -0.80 8.75
N ALA A 72 -4.15 0.50 9.05
CA ALA A 72 -5.40 1.14 9.45
C ALA A 72 -6.40 1.23 8.29
N THR A 73 -5.93 1.48 7.07
CA THR A 73 -6.74 1.42 5.84
C THR A 73 -7.32 0.03 5.64
N ALA A 74 -6.47 -1.00 5.75
CA ALA A 74 -6.89 -2.40 5.67
C ALA A 74 -7.91 -2.77 6.77
N THR A 75 -7.72 -2.28 8.00
CA THR A 75 -8.68 -2.45 9.11
C THR A 75 -10.06 -1.91 8.73
N ASP A 76 -10.14 -0.69 8.19
CA ASP A 76 -11.42 -0.08 7.82
C ASP A 76 -12.12 -0.88 6.71
N LEU A 77 -11.38 -1.30 5.68
CA LEU A 77 -11.93 -2.11 4.59
C LEU A 77 -12.36 -3.51 5.07
N ALA A 78 -11.61 -4.11 6.00
CA ALA A 78 -11.97 -5.39 6.59
C ALA A 78 -13.25 -5.26 7.42
N ILE A 79 -13.38 -4.21 8.23
CA ILE A 79 -14.61 -3.94 8.98
C ILE A 79 -15.80 -3.71 8.03
N ALA A 80 -15.60 -2.93 6.96
CA ALA A 80 -16.62 -2.72 5.94
C ALA A 80 -17.06 -4.04 5.28
N GLN A 81 -16.09 -4.92 5.00
CA GLN A 81 -16.35 -6.25 4.42
C GLN A 81 -17.13 -7.13 5.40
N ARG A 82 -16.80 -7.10 6.70
CA ARG A 82 -17.49 -7.86 7.75
C ARG A 82 -18.91 -7.37 8.04
N LEU A 83 -19.23 -6.10 7.76
CA LEU A 83 -20.61 -5.60 7.83
C LEU A 83 -21.52 -6.23 6.78
N PHE A 84 -20.94 -6.79 5.72
CA PHE A 84 -21.69 -7.29 4.58
C PHE A 84 -21.64 -8.82 4.40
N VAL A 85 -20.49 -9.45 4.67
CA VAL A 85 -20.30 -10.88 4.39
C VAL A 85 -20.89 -11.74 5.51
N ASN A 86 -21.93 -12.51 5.18
CA ASN A 86 -22.33 -13.68 5.97
C ASN A 86 -21.31 -14.79 5.72
N GLU A 87 -20.32 -14.94 6.59
CA GLU A 87 -19.20 -15.91 6.46
C GLU A 87 -19.69 -17.38 6.49
N SER A 88 -20.17 -17.90 5.36
CA SER A 88 -20.70 -19.27 5.27
C SER A 88 -19.70 -20.32 4.81
N SER A 89 -18.56 -19.97 4.20
CA SER A 89 -17.56 -20.95 3.71
C SER A 89 -16.32 -21.05 4.61
N ALA A 90 -15.76 -22.26 4.74
CA ALA A 90 -14.56 -22.53 5.52
C ALA A 90 -13.32 -21.82 4.94
N GLN A 91 -13.20 -21.77 3.61
CA GLN A 91 -12.10 -21.11 2.90
C GLN A 91 -12.02 -19.60 3.23
N MET A 92 -13.17 -18.91 3.26
CA MET A 92 -13.20 -17.49 3.63
C MET A 92 -12.77 -17.23 5.08
N ARG A 93 -12.91 -18.21 5.98
CA ARG A 93 -12.47 -18.08 7.37
C ARG A 93 -10.95 -18.16 7.51
N GLU A 94 -10.32 -19.08 6.78
CA GLU A 94 -8.86 -19.23 6.79
C GLU A 94 -8.17 -18.00 6.19
N GLU A 95 -8.66 -17.54 5.04
CA GLU A 95 -8.19 -16.31 4.40
C GLU A 95 -8.38 -15.08 5.32
N SER A 96 -9.52 -14.98 5.99
CA SER A 96 -9.81 -13.92 6.97
C SER A 96 -8.83 -13.92 8.15
N SER A 97 -8.37 -15.09 8.60
CA SER A 97 -7.38 -15.21 9.66
C SER A 97 -6.02 -14.65 9.22
N ALA A 98 -5.53 -15.04 8.04
CA ALA A 98 -4.25 -14.56 7.51
C ALA A 98 -4.24 -13.04 7.26
N ILE A 99 -5.35 -12.52 6.71
CA ILE A 99 -5.59 -11.07 6.55
C ILE A 99 -5.53 -10.38 7.90
N THR A 100 -6.28 -10.88 8.89
CA THR A 100 -6.33 -10.30 10.24
C THR A 100 -4.96 -10.28 10.92
N THR A 101 -4.19 -11.38 10.84
CA THR A 101 -2.83 -11.44 11.40
C THR A 101 -1.92 -10.39 10.78
N THR A 102 -1.99 -10.20 9.46
CA THR A 102 -1.15 -9.22 8.75
C THR A 102 -1.53 -7.79 9.12
N ILE A 103 -2.83 -7.48 9.18
CA ILE A 103 -3.33 -6.19 9.65
C ILE A 103 -2.85 -5.91 11.07
N LEU A 104 -3.10 -6.82 12.01
CA LEU A 104 -2.74 -6.64 13.42
C LEU A 104 -1.22 -6.49 13.59
N ARG A 105 -0.41 -7.22 12.81
CA ARG A 105 1.04 -7.04 12.79
C ARG A 105 1.43 -5.64 12.32
N GLY A 106 0.83 -5.12 11.26
CA GLY A 106 1.09 -3.75 10.78
C GLY A 106 0.66 -2.66 11.76
N LEU A 107 -0.36 -2.91 12.58
CA LEU A 107 -0.78 -1.97 13.62
C LEU A 107 0.14 -2.01 14.86
N THR A 108 0.54 -3.21 15.31
CA THR A 108 1.19 -3.42 16.61
C THR A 108 2.71 -3.48 16.54
N ASN A 109 3.25 -4.13 15.50
CA ASN A 109 4.68 -4.38 15.31
C ASN A 109 5.07 -4.08 13.84
N PRO A 110 4.85 -2.84 13.36
CA PRO A 110 5.09 -2.46 11.96
C PRO A 110 6.54 -2.73 11.50
N GLU A 111 7.51 -2.65 12.40
CA GLU A 111 8.92 -2.95 12.14
C GLU A 111 9.15 -4.40 11.69
N MET A 112 8.28 -5.34 12.08
CA MET A 112 8.38 -6.74 11.63
C MET A 112 7.98 -6.90 10.16
N LEU A 113 7.18 -5.97 9.61
CA LEU A 113 6.83 -5.97 8.20
C LEU A 113 7.93 -5.32 7.34
N LEU A 114 8.70 -4.39 7.90
CA LEU A 114 9.77 -3.67 7.21
C LEU A 114 11.09 -4.45 7.14
N ARG A 115 11.19 -5.63 7.75
CA ARG A 115 12.41 -6.45 7.72
C ARG A 115 12.57 -7.13 6.36
N PRO A 116 13.81 -7.24 5.84
CA PRO A 116 14.10 -8.09 4.71
C PRO A 116 13.59 -9.51 4.94
N THR A 117 12.93 -10.07 3.95
CA THR A 117 12.31 -11.40 4.06
C THR A 117 13.17 -12.50 3.44
N ARG A 118 14.02 -12.12 2.48
CA ARG A 118 14.92 -13.03 1.76
C ARG A 118 16.31 -12.98 2.38
N VAL A 119 16.85 -14.14 2.72
CA VAL A 119 18.27 -14.26 3.06
C VAL A 119 19.04 -14.29 1.76
N MET A 120 19.80 -13.23 1.48
CA MET A 120 20.59 -13.15 0.26
C MET A 120 21.89 -13.97 0.39
N PRO A 121 22.30 -14.68 -0.67
CA PRO A 121 23.61 -15.32 -0.70
C PRO A 121 24.73 -14.28 -0.62
N HIS A 122 25.81 -14.65 0.07
CA HIS A 122 27.06 -13.88 0.09
C HIS A 122 28.02 -14.46 -0.96
N TYR A 123 28.57 -13.57 -1.78
CA TYR A 123 29.56 -13.83 -2.80
C TYR A 123 30.95 -13.42 -2.30
N ARG A 124 31.99 -13.94 -2.98
CA ARG A 124 33.36 -13.51 -2.69
C ARG A 124 33.60 -12.16 -3.36
N GLY A 125 33.82 -11.11 -2.57
CA GLY A 125 34.09 -9.75 -3.04
C GLY A 125 32.95 -8.79 -2.71
N ALA A 126 33.28 -7.61 -2.16
CA ALA A 126 32.29 -6.62 -1.73
C ALA A 126 31.56 -5.97 -2.93
N ASP A 127 32.21 -5.94 -4.08
CA ASP A 127 31.68 -5.52 -5.37
C ASP A 127 30.62 -6.49 -5.90
N HIS A 128 30.90 -7.79 -5.89
CA HIS A 128 29.95 -8.83 -6.27
C HIS A 128 28.75 -8.87 -5.32
N ASP A 129 28.99 -8.74 -4.01
CA ASP A 129 27.93 -8.65 -2.99
C ASP A 129 27.02 -7.44 -3.19
N LEU A 130 27.57 -6.29 -3.57
CA LEU A 130 26.80 -5.08 -3.85
C LEU A 130 25.96 -5.25 -5.13
N LEU A 131 26.55 -5.72 -6.24
CA LEU A 131 25.82 -5.91 -7.50
C LEU A 131 24.71 -6.94 -7.36
N ALA A 132 24.96 -8.03 -6.64
CA ALA A 132 23.93 -9.03 -6.36
C ALA A 132 22.79 -8.44 -5.53
N ALA A 133 23.10 -7.65 -4.50
CA ALA A 133 22.07 -6.98 -3.70
C ALA A 133 21.24 -6.00 -4.56
N VAL A 134 21.89 -5.14 -5.36
CA VAL A 134 21.21 -4.20 -6.26
C VAL A 134 20.28 -4.95 -7.23
N TYR A 135 20.79 -5.97 -7.93
CA TYR A 135 19.99 -6.75 -8.87
C TYR A 135 18.76 -7.38 -8.20
N GLN A 136 18.96 -8.03 -7.05
CA GLN A 136 17.89 -8.72 -6.34
C GLN A 136 16.84 -7.75 -5.81
N VAL A 137 17.25 -6.60 -5.27
CA VAL A 137 16.32 -5.58 -4.76
C VAL A 137 15.52 -4.95 -5.89
N LEU A 138 16.18 -4.54 -6.98
CA LEU A 138 15.48 -3.98 -8.14
C LEU A 138 14.49 -4.97 -8.74
N THR A 139 14.91 -6.22 -8.93
CA THR A 139 14.05 -7.30 -9.45
C THR A 139 12.86 -7.55 -8.51
N SER A 140 13.10 -7.64 -7.20
CA SER A 140 12.02 -7.90 -6.25
C SER A 140 11.02 -6.75 -6.18
N ILE A 141 11.47 -5.49 -6.24
CA ILE A 141 10.57 -4.33 -6.25
C ILE A 141 9.73 -4.33 -7.53
N GLU A 142 10.35 -4.62 -8.68
CA GLU A 142 9.67 -4.71 -9.97
C GLU A 142 8.62 -5.83 -9.98
N GLU A 143 8.98 -7.05 -9.57
CA GLU A 143 8.08 -8.20 -9.50
C GLU A 143 6.87 -7.92 -8.59
N ASP A 144 7.12 -7.44 -7.37
CA ASP A 144 6.10 -7.11 -6.38
C ASP A 144 5.16 -6.00 -6.91
N ALA A 145 5.73 -4.96 -7.54
CA ALA A 145 4.94 -3.87 -8.12
C ALA A 145 4.10 -4.34 -9.32
N ILE A 146 4.64 -5.21 -10.18
CA ILE A 146 3.91 -5.80 -11.31
C ILE A 146 2.74 -6.63 -10.79
N GLU A 147 2.97 -7.52 -9.82
CA GLU A 147 1.94 -8.41 -9.28
C GLU A 147 0.77 -7.58 -8.69
N THR A 148 1.07 -6.71 -7.73
CA THR A 148 0.05 -5.92 -7.03
C THR A 148 -0.66 -4.94 -7.96
N THR A 149 0.06 -4.30 -8.88
CA THR A 149 -0.54 -3.40 -9.87
C THR A 149 -1.43 -4.18 -10.84
N SER A 150 -1.01 -5.37 -11.29
CA SER A 150 -1.82 -6.23 -12.16
C SER A 150 -3.10 -6.68 -11.47
N ASP A 151 -3.03 -7.10 -10.21
CA ASP A 151 -4.17 -7.50 -9.40
C ASP A 151 -5.15 -6.34 -9.19
N ALA A 152 -4.63 -5.16 -8.87
CA ALA A 152 -5.41 -3.94 -8.69
C ALA A 152 -6.12 -3.54 -9.99
N ILE A 153 -5.41 -3.53 -11.12
CA ILE A 153 -6.00 -3.14 -12.40
C ILE A 153 -6.99 -4.20 -12.90
N THR A 154 -6.66 -5.48 -12.84
CA THR A 154 -7.58 -6.57 -13.20
C THR A 154 -8.87 -6.45 -12.39
N SER A 155 -8.74 -6.14 -11.10
CA SER A 155 -9.88 -5.90 -10.23
C SER A 155 -10.65 -4.63 -10.59
N ALA A 156 -9.98 -3.54 -10.93
CA ALA A 156 -10.59 -2.29 -11.35
C ALA A 156 -11.31 -2.42 -12.71
N MET A 157 -10.78 -3.20 -13.66
CA MET A 157 -11.37 -3.45 -14.97
C MET A 157 -12.68 -4.23 -14.93
N THR A 158 -13.01 -4.86 -13.79
CA THR A 158 -14.36 -5.41 -13.56
C THR A 158 -15.42 -4.34 -13.36
N LEU A 159 -15.01 -3.08 -13.13
CA LEU A 159 -15.89 -1.91 -13.13
C LEU A 159 -16.07 -1.39 -14.56
N ASN A 160 -17.20 -0.73 -14.83
CA ASN A 160 -17.45 -0.08 -16.12
C ASN A 160 -16.41 1.02 -16.38
N ALA A 161 -15.96 1.17 -17.63
CA ALA A 161 -15.08 2.25 -18.09
C ALA A 161 -15.53 3.65 -17.64
N ALA A 162 -16.84 3.93 -17.73
CA ALA A 162 -17.40 5.20 -17.32
C ALA A 162 -17.21 5.46 -15.81
N ILE A 163 -17.32 4.41 -14.99
CA ILE A 163 -17.11 4.49 -13.54
C ILE A 163 -15.65 4.80 -13.24
N LEU A 164 -14.70 4.17 -13.94
CA LEU A 164 -13.27 4.44 -13.75
C LEU A 164 -12.91 5.87 -14.18
N LYS A 165 -13.50 6.36 -15.27
CA LYS A 165 -13.32 7.75 -15.69
C LYS A 165 -13.85 8.73 -14.64
N GLU A 166 -15.08 8.54 -14.18
CA GLU A 166 -15.66 9.37 -13.12
C GLU A 166 -14.85 9.28 -11.83
N ALA A 167 -14.37 8.09 -11.47
CA ALA A 167 -13.53 7.85 -10.31
C ALA A 167 -12.17 8.58 -10.36
N ALA A 168 -11.61 8.79 -11.57
CA ALA A 168 -10.40 9.57 -11.78
C ALA A 168 -10.65 11.08 -11.65
N GLU A 169 -11.87 11.53 -11.96
CA GLU A 169 -12.27 12.94 -11.85
C GLU A 169 -12.66 13.34 -10.42
N ILE A 170 -12.98 12.38 -9.55
CA ILE A 170 -13.32 12.66 -8.15
C ILE A 170 -12.08 13.08 -7.36
N THR A 171 -12.10 14.36 -6.98
CA THR A 171 -11.20 14.94 -5.97
C THR A 171 -11.97 15.10 -4.65
N GLY A 172 -11.29 15.00 -3.50
CA GLY A 172 -11.88 14.72 -2.17
C GLY A 172 -13.02 15.61 -1.63
N VAL A 173 -13.47 16.64 -2.36
CA VAL A 173 -14.63 17.48 -2.04
C VAL A 173 -15.97 16.72 -2.21
N ASP A 174 -16.05 15.77 -3.15
CA ASP A 174 -17.32 15.09 -3.47
C ASP A 174 -17.71 13.96 -2.49
N LEU A 175 -16.78 13.47 -1.67
CA LEU A 175 -17.01 12.40 -0.68
C LEU A 175 -18.03 12.79 0.40
N LYS A 176 -18.23 14.09 0.64
CA LYS A 176 -19.27 14.58 1.57
C LYS A 176 -20.68 14.28 1.06
N LYS A 177 -20.89 14.21 -0.25
CA LYS A 177 -22.19 13.88 -0.85
C LYS A 177 -22.56 12.41 -0.59
N TRP A 178 -21.57 11.53 -0.48
CA TRP A 178 -21.76 10.09 -0.26
C TRP A 178 -22.29 9.76 1.15
N LYS A 179 -22.14 10.67 2.12
CA LYS A 179 -22.56 10.47 3.51
C LYS A 179 -24.08 10.50 3.73
N LYS A 180 -24.89 10.85 2.72
CA LYS A 180 -26.35 11.08 2.89
C LYS A 180 -27.23 9.82 2.70
N GLU A 181 -26.67 8.66 2.37
CA GLU A 181 -27.45 7.42 2.12
C GLU A 181 -27.57 6.55 3.39
N ALA A 182 -28.71 6.65 4.09
CA ALA A 182 -28.93 6.08 5.43
C ALA A 182 -28.84 4.55 5.56
N ARG A 183 -28.98 3.78 4.47
CA ARG A 183 -28.91 2.29 4.51
C ARG A 183 -27.49 1.74 4.43
N ILE A 184 -26.52 2.57 4.03
CA ILE A 184 -25.13 2.16 3.73
C ILE A 184 -24.14 3.10 4.44
N GLU A 185 -24.63 4.00 5.30
CA GLU A 185 -23.85 5.07 5.92
C GLU A 185 -22.59 4.54 6.63
N GLU A 186 -22.70 3.42 7.36
CA GLU A 186 -21.58 2.82 8.08
C GLU A 186 -20.54 2.23 7.11
N LEU A 187 -20.98 1.44 6.13
CA LEU A 187 -20.09 0.82 5.14
C LEU A 187 -19.39 1.89 4.29
N MET A 188 -20.14 2.89 3.81
CA MET A 188 -19.58 4.01 3.07
C MET A 188 -18.65 4.86 3.94
N ALA A 189 -18.95 5.04 5.23
CA ALA A 189 -18.06 5.76 6.13
C ALA A 189 -16.70 5.07 6.23
N PHE A 190 -16.65 3.74 6.35
CA PHE A 190 -15.37 3.02 6.36
C PHE A 190 -14.64 3.07 5.02
N LEU A 191 -15.36 2.98 3.90
CA LEU A 191 -14.76 3.15 2.57
C LEU A 191 -14.16 4.56 2.41
N ILE A 192 -14.87 5.60 2.86
CA ILE A 192 -14.37 6.98 2.86
C ILE A 192 -13.15 7.11 3.76
N GLU A 193 -13.15 6.54 4.97
CA GLU A 193 -12.00 6.62 5.87
C GLU A 193 -10.77 5.88 5.33
N ALA A 194 -10.98 4.75 4.64
CA ALA A 194 -9.90 4.06 3.93
C ALA A 194 -9.35 4.93 2.79
N TRP A 195 -10.23 5.55 1.99
CA TRP A 195 -9.84 6.48 0.93
C TRP A 195 -9.08 7.70 1.48
N GLU A 196 -9.52 8.27 2.61
CA GLU A 196 -8.83 9.40 3.25
C GLU A 196 -7.42 9.02 3.71
N LYS A 197 -7.23 7.79 4.23
CA LYS A 197 -5.89 7.29 4.61
C LYS A 197 -5.00 7.02 3.40
N LEU A 198 -5.53 6.45 2.32
CA LEU A 198 -4.79 6.32 1.05
C LEU A 198 -4.39 7.68 0.49
N SER A 199 -5.29 8.66 0.57
CA SER A 199 -5.00 10.04 0.16
C SER A 199 -3.91 10.70 1.02
N ILE A 200 -3.84 10.38 2.32
CA ILE A 200 -2.74 10.81 3.19
C ILE A 200 -1.43 10.17 2.75
N LEU A 201 -1.44 8.86 2.47
CA LEU A 201 -0.27 8.12 2.01
C LEU A 201 0.25 8.63 0.67
N VAL A 202 -0.64 9.03 -0.23
CA VAL A 202 -0.26 9.64 -1.50
C VAL A 202 0.22 11.07 -1.30
N GLY A 203 -0.33 11.84 -0.36
CA GLY A 203 -0.07 13.28 -0.21
C GLY A 203 -1.10 14.10 -0.98
N ALA A 204 -1.64 15.15 -0.35
CA ALA A 204 -2.81 15.87 -0.86
C ALA A 204 -2.55 16.53 -2.23
N GLU A 205 -1.33 17.01 -2.42
CA GLU A 205 -0.82 17.62 -3.64
C GLU A 205 -0.57 16.62 -4.78
N ASN A 206 -0.61 15.33 -4.49
CA ASN A 206 -0.28 14.26 -5.44
C ASN A 206 -1.45 13.31 -5.74
N ILE A 207 -2.62 13.53 -5.13
CA ILE A 207 -3.84 12.73 -5.37
C ILE A 207 -4.20 12.70 -6.85
N SER A 208 -4.33 13.86 -7.49
CA SER A 208 -4.70 13.94 -8.91
C SER A 208 -3.70 13.20 -9.79
N ARG A 209 -2.39 13.35 -9.50
CA ARG A 209 -1.34 12.67 -10.25
C ARG A 209 -1.36 11.14 -10.01
N ALA A 210 -1.60 10.69 -8.78
CA ALA A 210 -1.78 9.26 -8.49
C ALA A 210 -2.95 8.66 -9.29
N GLN A 211 -4.06 9.40 -9.36
CA GLN A 211 -5.22 9.01 -10.15
C GLN A 211 -4.93 9.02 -11.64
N GLU A 212 -4.18 10.01 -12.15
CA GLU A 212 -3.72 10.06 -13.55
C GLU A 212 -2.86 8.85 -13.90
N ILE A 213 -1.86 8.52 -13.07
CA ILE A 213 -1.00 7.34 -13.28
C ILE A 213 -1.82 6.07 -13.23
N GLY A 214 -2.72 5.93 -12.24
CA GLY A 214 -3.63 4.79 -12.16
C GLY A 214 -4.51 4.67 -13.40
N SER A 215 -5.05 5.79 -13.89
CA SER A 215 -5.87 5.84 -15.10
C SER A 215 -5.06 5.45 -16.33
N GLU A 216 -3.88 6.04 -16.53
CA GLU A 216 -2.97 5.72 -17.63
C GLU A 216 -2.59 4.23 -17.65
N ALA A 217 -2.26 3.67 -16.47
CA ALA A 217 -1.94 2.25 -16.34
C ALA A 217 -3.14 1.36 -16.71
N THR A 218 -4.35 1.72 -16.27
CA THR A 218 -5.58 0.98 -16.63
C THR A 218 -5.91 1.06 -18.13
N GLU A 219 -5.64 2.20 -18.76
CA GLU A 219 -5.85 2.41 -20.20
C GLU A 219 -4.85 1.61 -21.03
N LYS A 220 -3.56 1.67 -20.72
CA LYS A 220 -2.52 0.90 -21.41
C LYS A 220 -2.77 -0.61 -21.36
N LEU A 221 -3.31 -1.11 -20.26
CA LEU A 221 -3.70 -2.51 -20.17
C LEU A 221 -4.89 -2.88 -21.05
N ARG A 222 -5.88 -1.98 -21.18
CA ARG A 222 -6.99 -2.16 -22.12
C ARG A 222 -6.48 -2.25 -23.55
N GLU A 223 -5.41 -1.52 -23.87
CA GLU A 223 -4.71 -1.59 -25.15
C GLU A 223 -3.83 -2.85 -25.32
N LYS A 224 -3.92 -3.81 -24.40
CA LYS A 224 -3.13 -5.06 -24.37
C LYS A 224 -1.62 -4.84 -24.20
N VAL A 225 -1.19 -3.69 -23.68
CA VAL A 225 0.17 -3.55 -23.18
C VAL A 225 0.28 -4.36 -21.89
N ALA A 226 1.20 -5.32 -21.83
CA ALA A 226 1.45 -6.07 -20.61
C ALA A 226 1.87 -5.12 -19.48
N VAL A 227 1.29 -5.28 -18.27
CA VAL A 227 1.64 -4.47 -17.07
C VAL A 227 3.13 -4.42 -16.88
N THR A 228 3.79 -5.57 -17.04
CA THR A 228 5.24 -5.72 -17.03
C THR A 228 5.93 -4.66 -17.90
N LYS A 229 5.52 -4.47 -19.15
CA LYS A 229 6.17 -3.47 -20.01
C LYS A 229 5.98 -2.04 -19.50
N TYR A 230 4.81 -1.72 -18.93
CA TYR A 230 4.56 -0.40 -18.36
C TYR A 230 5.38 -0.18 -17.10
N VAL A 231 5.37 -1.12 -16.15
CA VAL A 231 6.12 -1.03 -14.89
C VAL A 231 7.62 -0.98 -15.15
N ASN A 232 8.15 -1.81 -16.04
CA ASN A 232 9.59 -1.81 -16.37
C ASN A 232 10.01 -0.49 -16.99
N HIS A 233 9.19 0.03 -17.92
CA HIS A 233 9.41 1.36 -18.46
C HIS A 233 9.34 2.43 -17.37
N PHE A 234 8.40 2.31 -16.42
CA PHE A 234 8.19 3.28 -15.34
C PHE A 234 9.35 3.28 -14.34
N LEU A 235 9.82 2.12 -13.90
CA LEU A 235 10.85 1.99 -12.85
C LEU A 235 12.29 2.08 -13.37
N LYS A 236 12.54 1.75 -14.66
CA LYS A 236 13.88 1.79 -15.26
C LYS A 236 14.93 0.95 -14.48
N THR A 237 14.51 -0.15 -13.87
CA THR A 237 15.34 -1.05 -13.07
C THR A 237 16.60 -1.53 -13.82
N ASP A 238 16.44 -1.91 -15.09
CA ASP A 238 17.56 -2.31 -15.96
C ASP A 238 18.59 -1.18 -16.15
N GLU A 239 18.12 0.05 -16.40
CA GLU A 239 19.00 1.22 -16.60
C GLU A 239 19.82 1.50 -15.33
N ILE A 240 19.16 1.48 -14.17
CA ILE A 240 19.80 1.72 -12.86
C ILE A 240 20.79 0.62 -12.51
N TYR A 241 20.49 -0.63 -12.85
CA TYR A 241 21.44 -1.74 -12.66
C TYR A 241 22.69 -1.58 -13.54
N GLN A 242 22.54 -1.23 -14.82
CA GLN A 242 23.69 -0.99 -15.71
C GLN A 242 24.50 0.22 -15.26
N GLU A 243 23.86 1.31 -14.81
CA GLU A 243 24.56 2.46 -14.25
C GLU A 243 25.36 2.09 -13.00
N THR A 244 24.74 1.33 -12.08
CA THR A 244 25.42 0.82 -10.88
C THR A 244 26.66 0.02 -11.24
N ARG A 245 26.56 -0.86 -12.24
CA ARG A 245 27.69 -1.65 -12.73
C ARG A 245 28.82 -0.78 -13.27
N ASN A 246 28.49 0.27 -14.03
CA ASN A 246 29.48 1.20 -14.58
C ASN A 246 30.15 2.04 -13.46
N LEU A 247 29.36 2.54 -12.50
CA LEU A 247 29.87 3.28 -11.34
C LEU A 247 30.81 2.41 -10.50
N LEU A 248 30.45 1.15 -10.28
CA LEU A 248 31.26 0.21 -9.52
C LEU A 248 32.56 -0.15 -10.25
N ALA A 249 32.54 -0.31 -11.57
CA ALA A 249 33.74 -0.55 -12.36
C ALA A 249 34.74 0.62 -12.31
N ALA A 250 34.22 1.85 -12.15
CA ALA A 250 35.03 3.06 -11.99
C ALA A 250 35.39 3.38 -10.52
N TYR A 251 34.87 2.61 -9.57
CA TYR A 251 35.04 2.89 -8.14
C TYR A 251 36.44 2.52 -7.65
N THR A 252 37.19 3.50 -7.15
CA THR A 252 38.54 3.30 -6.59
C THR A 252 38.58 3.45 -5.07
N GLY A 253 37.43 3.43 -4.40
CA GLY A 253 37.33 3.56 -2.95
C GLY A 253 37.51 2.23 -2.20
N SER A 254 37.11 2.19 -0.94
CA SER A 254 37.34 1.03 -0.07
C SER A 254 36.22 -0.01 -0.13
N ASP A 255 36.56 -1.30 -0.08
CA ASP A 255 35.60 -2.42 0.07
C ASP A 255 34.68 -2.26 1.29
N LYS A 256 35.16 -1.61 2.36
CA LYS A 256 34.36 -1.34 3.57
C LYS A 256 33.12 -0.48 3.26
N ALA A 257 33.23 0.45 2.31
CA ALA A 257 32.09 1.27 1.89
C ALA A 257 31.07 0.44 1.12
N LEU A 258 31.53 -0.42 0.21
CA LEU A 258 30.69 -1.36 -0.54
C LEU A 258 29.96 -2.35 0.40
N ALA A 259 30.70 -2.92 1.36
CA ALA A 259 30.16 -3.83 2.37
C ALA A 259 29.14 -3.16 3.29
N LYS A 260 29.23 -1.84 3.51
CA LYS A 260 28.23 -1.07 4.25
C LYS A 260 27.01 -0.73 3.41
N LEU A 261 27.19 -0.50 2.11
CA LEU A 261 26.10 -0.15 1.19
C LEU A 261 25.18 -1.34 0.91
N SER A 262 25.73 -2.54 0.72
CA SER A 262 24.95 -3.75 0.42
C SER A 262 23.77 -3.98 1.41
N PRO A 263 23.95 -3.97 2.75
CA PRO A 263 22.81 -4.10 3.66
C PRO A 263 21.83 -2.93 3.61
N GLN A 264 22.27 -1.70 3.32
CA GLN A 264 21.36 -0.56 3.15
C GLN A 264 20.44 -0.74 1.93
N ILE A 265 20.98 -1.27 0.83
CA ILE A 265 20.19 -1.65 -0.34
C ILE A 265 19.20 -2.75 0.03
N ARG A 266 19.62 -3.78 0.77
CA ARG A 266 18.73 -4.88 1.22
C ARG A 266 17.60 -4.39 2.12
N ASP A 267 17.84 -3.40 2.96
CA ASP A 267 16.80 -2.81 3.81
C ASP A 267 15.68 -2.15 2.99
N LEU A 268 15.97 -1.66 1.76
CA LEU A 268 14.94 -1.14 0.85
C LEU A 268 13.97 -2.22 0.38
N GLU A 269 14.44 -3.44 0.11
CA GLU A 269 13.57 -4.58 -0.25
C GLU A 269 12.59 -4.90 0.88
N GLY A 270 13.10 -5.03 2.12
CA GLY A 270 12.25 -5.28 3.29
C GLY A 270 11.22 -4.18 3.50
N SER A 271 11.66 -2.93 3.37
CA SER A 271 10.84 -1.73 3.46
C SER A 271 9.70 -1.73 2.41
N PHE A 272 10.02 -2.04 1.15
CA PHE A 272 9.04 -2.08 0.07
C PHE A 272 8.08 -3.26 0.21
N SER A 273 8.60 -4.49 0.34
CA SER A 273 7.80 -5.71 0.43
C SER A 273 6.82 -5.69 1.60
N GLY A 274 7.22 -5.09 2.74
CA GLY A 274 6.34 -4.87 3.89
C GLY A 274 5.12 -4.02 3.58
N ARG A 275 5.29 -2.95 2.81
CA ARG A 275 4.20 -2.08 2.34
C ARG A 275 3.35 -2.80 1.30
N ASN A 276 3.99 -3.42 0.31
CA ASN A 276 3.34 -4.15 -0.77
C ASN A 276 2.38 -5.22 -0.23
N LYS A 277 2.77 -5.97 0.82
CA LYS A 277 1.87 -6.94 1.48
C LYS A 277 0.56 -6.33 1.99
N LEU A 278 0.61 -5.12 2.55
CA LEU A 278 -0.59 -4.42 3.01
C LEU A 278 -1.38 -3.84 1.83
N VAL A 279 -0.70 -3.37 0.78
CA VAL A 279 -1.35 -2.90 -0.45
C VAL A 279 -2.09 -4.03 -1.15
N ALA A 280 -1.45 -5.18 -1.36
CA ALA A 280 -2.09 -6.37 -1.91
C ALA A 280 -3.31 -6.80 -1.10
N LEU A 281 -3.23 -6.71 0.23
CA LEU A 281 -4.36 -6.97 1.12
C LEU A 281 -5.50 -5.94 0.92
N ILE A 282 -5.17 -4.66 0.80
CA ILE A 282 -6.15 -3.60 0.48
C ILE A 282 -6.83 -3.89 -0.86
N VAL A 283 -6.08 -4.27 -1.91
CA VAL A 283 -6.62 -4.67 -3.22
C VAL A 283 -7.63 -5.82 -3.09
N ARG A 284 -7.28 -6.86 -2.32
CA ARG A 284 -8.17 -8.00 -2.05
C ARG A 284 -9.43 -7.59 -1.30
N LEU A 285 -9.32 -6.74 -0.28
CA LEU A 285 -10.49 -6.25 0.47
C LEU A 285 -11.40 -5.39 -0.41
N LEU A 286 -10.85 -4.52 -1.25
CA LEU A 286 -11.63 -3.78 -2.26
C LEU A 286 -12.32 -4.74 -3.23
N ALA A 287 -11.66 -5.84 -3.62
CA ALA A 287 -12.23 -6.83 -4.52
C ALA A 287 -13.38 -7.62 -3.90
N LEU A 288 -13.40 -7.77 -2.57
CA LEU A 288 -14.54 -8.33 -1.85
C LEU A 288 -15.65 -7.28 -1.68
N LEU A 289 -15.30 -6.05 -1.32
CA LEU A 289 -16.26 -4.97 -1.11
C LEU A 289 -17.03 -4.59 -2.37
N LYS A 290 -16.39 -4.61 -3.54
CA LYS A 290 -17.06 -4.34 -4.82
C LYS A 290 -18.21 -5.31 -5.12
N LEU A 291 -18.19 -6.51 -4.53
CA LEU A 291 -19.22 -7.52 -4.70
C LEU A 291 -20.43 -7.29 -3.78
N ALA A 292 -20.30 -6.43 -2.77
CA ALA A 292 -21.39 -6.11 -1.85
C ALA A 292 -22.54 -5.43 -2.61
N PRO A 293 -23.78 -5.96 -2.60
CA PRO A 293 -24.97 -5.32 -3.14
C PRO A 293 -25.11 -3.86 -2.73
N PRO A 294 -24.90 -3.44 -1.46
CA PRO A 294 -24.96 -2.01 -1.11
C PRO A 294 -24.00 -1.15 -1.96
N ILE A 295 -22.78 -1.63 -2.19
CA ILE A 295 -21.81 -0.96 -3.06
C ILE A 295 -22.27 -0.97 -4.52
N ARG A 296 -22.82 -2.09 -5.02
CA ARG A 296 -23.24 -2.22 -6.42
C ARG A 296 -24.51 -1.45 -6.75
N THR A 297 -25.43 -1.29 -5.79
CA THR A 297 -26.72 -0.63 -6.00
C THR A 297 -26.71 0.86 -5.68
N SER A 298 -25.73 1.32 -4.90
CA SER A 298 -25.54 2.76 -4.67
C SER A 298 -24.94 3.41 -5.92
N PRO A 299 -25.38 4.61 -6.33
CA PRO A 299 -24.75 5.35 -7.43
C PRO A 299 -23.28 5.68 -7.14
N PHE A 300 -22.92 5.86 -5.86
CA PHE A 300 -21.57 6.27 -5.46
C PHE A 300 -20.65 5.12 -5.06
N GLY A 301 -21.21 3.95 -4.75
CA GLY A 301 -20.43 2.79 -4.30
C GLY A 301 -19.35 2.35 -5.31
N PRO A 302 -19.70 2.12 -6.60
CA PRO A 302 -18.72 1.67 -7.58
C PRO A 302 -17.65 2.73 -7.87
N ILE A 303 -18.03 4.01 -7.83
CA ILE A 303 -17.10 5.12 -8.03
C ILE A 303 -16.10 5.18 -6.88
N GLY A 304 -16.55 5.05 -5.63
CA GLY A 304 -15.66 4.99 -4.46
C GLY A 304 -14.67 3.84 -4.49
N ILE A 305 -15.11 2.66 -4.92
CA ILE A 305 -14.21 1.52 -5.14
C ILE A 305 -13.23 1.82 -6.28
N GLY A 306 -13.70 2.37 -7.40
CA GLY A 306 -12.85 2.77 -8.52
C GLY A 306 -11.76 3.76 -8.10
N SER A 307 -12.14 4.82 -7.36
CA SER A 307 -11.19 5.83 -6.89
C SER A 307 -10.18 5.24 -5.90
N ALA A 308 -10.60 4.32 -5.04
CA ALA A 308 -9.70 3.61 -4.14
C ALA A 308 -8.70 2.73 -4.91
N TYR A 309 -9.14 2.03 -5.97
CA TYR A 309 -8.22 1.28 -6.85
C TYR A 309 -7.20 2.18 -7.53
N LEU A 310 -7.63 3.31 -8.11
CA LEU A 310 -6.73 4.24 -8.78
C LEU A 310 -5.69 4.82 -7.81
N LEU A 311 -6.10 5.17 -6.59
CA LEU A 311 -5.17 5.62 -5.55
C LEU A 311 -4.20 4.52 -5.13
N VAL A 312 -4.66 3.29 -5.01
CA VAL A 312 -3.80 2.14 -4.67
C VAL A 312 -2.77 1.89 -5.76
N ILE A 313 -3.18 1.90 -7.04
CA ILE A 313 -2.27 1.74 -8.19
C ILE A 313 -1.24 2.87 -8.21
N GLY A 314 -1.70 4.12 -8.06
CA GLY A 314 -0.79 5.27 -8.01
C GLY A 314 0.18 5.17 -6.83
N TYR A 315 -0.31 4.86 -5.63
CA TYR A 315 0.52 4.68 -4.44
C TYR A 315 1.57 3.58 -4.61
N GLU A 316 1.20 2.43 -5.18
CA GLU A 316 2.10 1.30 -5.40
C GLU A 316 3.22 1.68 -6.36
N LEU A 317 2.87 2.23 -7.52
CA LEU A 317 3.84 2.65 -8.53
C LEU A 317 4.76 3.76 -8.00
N TYR A 318 4.23 4.73 -7.25
CA TYR A 318 5.05 5.75 -6.62
C TYR A 318 6.00 5.18 -5.57
N THR A 319 5.51 4.30 -4.71
CA THR A 319 6.35 3.73 -3.66
C THR A 319 7.47 2.89 -4.29
N ALA A 320 7.18 2.13 -5.33
CA ALA A 320 8.19 1.39 -6.10
C ALA A 320 9.21 2.34 -6.74
N HIS A 321 8.72 3.42 -7.34
CA HIS A 321 9.56 4.47 -7.91
C HIS A 321 10.51 5.09 -6.89
N ASP A 322 10.05 5.43 -5.68
CA ASP A 322 10.90 6.03 -4.64
C ASP A 322 11.96 5.05 -4.13
N HIS A 323 11.64 3.75 -4.04
CA HIS A 323 12.60 2.75 -3.57
C HIS A 323 13.65 2.41 -4.63
N VAL A 324 13.31 2.51 -5.92
CA VAL A 324 14.25 2.36 -7.02
C VAL A 324 15.03 3.67 -7.26
N ASP A 325 14.35 4.80 -7.05
CA ASP A 325 14.73 6.18 -7.35
C ASP A 325 14.97 6.41 -8.85
N SER A 326 13.89 6.26 -9.64
CA SER A 326 13.96 6.57 -11.06
C SER A 326 13.82 8.08 -11.28
N ASP A 327 14.60 8.68 -12.19
CA ASP A 327 14.54 10.14 -12.46
C ASP A 327 13.21 10.66 -13.05
N LYS A 328 12.18 9.82 -13.18
CA LYS A 328 10.95 10.20 -13.87
C LYS A 328 10.10 11.19 -13.09
N PHE A 329 10.16 11.19 -11.76
CA PHE A 329 9.31 12.03 -10.92
C PHE A 329 10.05 12.54 -9.67
N PRO A 330 10.61 13.77 -9.67
CA PRO A 330 11.41 14.31 -8.56
C PRO A 330 10.60 14.74 -7.32
N PHE A 331 9.38 14.22 -7.13
CA PHE A 331 8.39 14.82 -6.23
C PHE A 331 8.31 14.15 -4.85
N PHE A 332 8.85 12.94 -4.70
CA PHE A 332 8.76 12.16 -3.45
C PHE A 332 10.11 11.56 -3.04
N ASP A 333 11.00 12.38 -2.51
CA ASP A 333 12.18 11.91 -1.79
C ASP A 333 11.79 11.37 -0.39
N ARG A 334 10.91 10.35 -0.36
CA ARG A 334 10.40 9.73 0.89
C ARG A 334 11.46 8.84 1.51
N VAL A 335 12.12 8.07 0.65
CA VAL A 335 13.23 7.17 0.96
C VAL A 335 14.32 7.42 -0.07
N GLN A 336 15.57 7.31 0.35
CA GLN A 336 16.69 7.28 -0.59
C GLN A 336 16.66 5.92 -1.29
N GLY A 337 16.29 5.91 -2.56
CA GLY A 337 16.22 4.67 -3.33
C GLY A 337 17.59 4.12 -3.72
N VAL A 338 17.56 3.00 -4.43
CA VAL A 338 18.74 2.26 -4.86
C VAL A 338 19.71 3.15 -5.63
N HIS A 339 19.21 3.92 -6.60
CA HIS A 339 20.03 4.78 -7.44
C HIS A 339 20.79 5.84 -6.62
N THR A 340 20.09 6.71 -5.88
CA THR A 340 20.74 7.70 -5.00
C THR A 340 21.74 7.09 -4.02
N LEU A 341 21.42 5.96 -3.36
CA LEU A 341 22.34 5.33 -2.41
C LEU A 341 23.65 4.88 -3.08
N VAL A 342 23.54 4.30 -4.28
CA VAL A 342 24.69 3.91 -5.11
C VAL A 342 25.46 5.16 -5.53
N GLU A 343 24.81 6.18 -6.07
CA GLU A 343 25.45 7.39 -6.54
C GLU A 343 26.24 8.10 -5.43
N GLN A 344 25.64 8.30 -4.27
CA GLN A 344 26.27 8.97 -3.12
C GLN A 344 27.52 8.24 -2.61
N THR A 345 27.57 6.92 -2.79
CA THR A 345 28.67 6.08 -2.31
C THR A 345 29.76 5.91 -3.36
N LEU A 346 29.38 5.73 -4.63
CA LEU A 346 30.29 5.33 -5.71
C LEU A 346 30.79 6.51 -6.56
N LYS A 347 30.05 7.63 -6.67
CA LYS A 347 30.51 8.77 -7.46
C LYS A 347 31.73 9.43 -6.80
N PRO A 348 32.77 9.82 -7.58
CA PRO A 348 33.90 10.55 -7.06
C PRO A 348 33.45 11.87 -6.42
N LYS A 349 33.86 12.14 -5.19
CA LYS A 349 33.70 13.47 -4.59
C LYS A 349 34.65 14.42 -5.33
N LYS A 350 34.07 15.37 -6.05
CA LYS A 350 34.83 16.44 -6.72
C LYS A 350 35.53 17.34 -5.71
#